data_AF-A0A835S133-F1
#
_entry.id   AF-A0A835S133-F1
#
_cell.length_a   1.000
_cell.length_b   1.000
_cell.length_c   1.000
_cell.angle_alpha   90.00
_cell.angle_beta   90.00
_cell.angle_gamma   90.00
#
_symmetry.space_group_name_H-M   'P 1'
#
loop_
_entity.id
_entity.type
_entity.pdbx_description
1 polymer ?
#
loop_
_entity_poly.entity_id
_entity_poly.type
_entity_poly.pdbx_seq_one_letter_code
_entity_poly.pdbx_strand_id
1 'polypeptide(L)'
;MGGLKNVYAIGAGMVASLTNESATSKSVYFAHCTSEMIFITHLIAEEPEKLAGPLLADTYVTLLKGRNAWYGQMLAKGELSLDMGDSIKGKGMIQGVSAVGAFYELLSQTSLNVLHPDDNKPVAPVELCPILKTLDKILIKREVSVQAILQALRDETMNDPRERIEMAQSRAFYRPSLLSKP
;
A
#
# COMPACT_ATOMS: atom_id res chain seq x y z
N MET A 1 -0.02 -10.41 -6.01
CA MET A 1 -0.05 -8.94 -6.19
C MET A 1 -1.44 -8.32 -6.42
N GLY A 2 -2.44 -9.06 -6.91
CA GLY A 2 -3.75 -8.49 -7.28
C GLY A 2 -4.49 -7.69 -6.20
N GLY A 3 -4.44 -8.11 -4.93
CA GLY A 3 -5.03 -7.34 -3.82
C GLY A 3 -4.25 -6.05 -3.50
N LEU A 4 -2.92 -6.13 -3.45
CA LEU A 4 -2.06 -4.98 -3.13
C LEU A 4 -2.16 -3.87 -4.17
N LYS A 5 -2.21 -4.18 -5.48
CA LYS A 5 -2.38 -3.14 -6.50
C LYS A 5 -3.69 -2.34 -6.31
N ASN A 6 -4.74 -2.99 -5.83
CA ASN A 6 -6.02 -2.33 -5.55
C ASN A 6 -5.93 -1.43 -4.32
N VAL A 7 -5.19 -1.84 -3.27
CA VAL A 7 -4.87 -1.01 -2.10
C VAL A 7 -4.16 0.26 -2.53
N TYR A 8 -3.02 0.12 -3.20
CA TYR A 8 -2.20 1.27 -3.56
C TYR A 8 -2.81 2.14 -4.65
N ALA A 9 -3.73 1.61 -5.45
CA ALA A 9 -4.49 2.42 -6.40
C ALA A 9 -5.34 3.49 -5.69
N ILE A 10 -5.88 3.21 -4.50
CA ILE A 10 -6.65 4.21 -3.74
C ILE A 10 -5.75 5.40 -3.40
N GLY A 11 -4.58 5.15 -2.79
CA GLY A 11 -3.65 6.23 -2.46
C GLY A 11 -3.11 6.95 -3.71
N ALA A 12 -2.89 6.24 -4.82
CA ALA A 12 -2.50 6.86 -6.09
C ALA A 12 -3.56 7.87 -6.57
N GLY A 13 -4.84 7.51 -6.47
CA GLY A 13 -5.95 8.41 -6.76
C GLY A 13 -6.01 9.63 -5.86
N MET A 14 -5.76 9.45 -4.55
CA MET A 14 -5.69 10.57 -3.61
C MET A 14 -4.55 11.52 -3.96
N VAL A 15 -3.33 11.00 -4.17
CA VAL A 15 -2.16 11.79 -4.54
C VAL A 15 -2.39 12.54 -5.84
N ALA A 16 -2.93 11.87 -6.86
CA ALA A 16 -3.22 12.47 -8.15
C ALA A 16 -4.16 13.68 -8.00
N SER A 17 -5.22 13.57 -7.20
CA SER A 17 -6.14 14.69 -7.01
C SER A 17 -5.58 15.80 -6.11
N LEU A 18 -4.94 15.45 -4.98
CA LEU A 18 -4.42 16.42 -4.01
C LEU A 18 -3.24 17.24 -4.56
N THR A 19 -2.53 16.70 -5.55
CA THR A 19 -1.34 17.34 -6.14
C THR A 19 -1.59 17.87 -7.54
N ASN A 20 -2.85 17.93 -7.97
CA ASN A 20 -3.26 18.35 -9.31
C ASN A 20 -2.46 17.63 -10.42
N GLU A 21 -2.44 16.29 -10.35
CA GLU A 21 -1.79 15.40 -11.30
C GLU A 21 -0.26 15.58 -11.42
N SER A 22 0.40 16.12 -10.39
CA SER A 22 1.86 16.28 -10.31
C SER A 22 2.60 14.98 -10.66
N ALA A 23 3.37 15.01 -11.76
CA ALA A 23 4.17 13.86 -12.18
C ALA A 23 5.16 13.44 -11.09
N THR A 24 5.87 14.39 -10.48
CA THR A 24 6.83 14.14 -9.40
C THR A 24 6.19 13.43 -8.21
N SER A 25 5.05 13.95 -7.71
CA SER A 25 4.39 13.35 -6.54
C SER A 25 3.89 11.94 -6.83
N LYS A 26 3.36 11.71 -8.04
CA LYS A 26 2.93 10.37 -8.48
C LYS A 26 4.11 9.42 -8.64
N SER A 27 5.26 9.88 -9.14
CA SER A 27 6.48 9.07 -9.26
C SER A 27 7.05 8.67 -7.91
N VAL A 28 7.08 9.60 -6.94
CA VAL A 28 7.49 9.31 -5.56
C VAL A 28 6.53 8.27 -4.95
N TYR A 29 5.22 8.51 -5.03
CA TYR A 29 4.23 7.55 -4.55
C TYR A 29 4.40 6.16 -5.20
N PHE A 30 4.62 6.12 -6.51
CA PHE A 30 4.84 4.87 -7.25
C PHE A 30 6.06 4.10 -6.74
N ALA A 31 7.17 4.78 -6.48
CA ALA A 31 8.38 4.16 -5.94
C ALA A 31 8.10 3.54 -4.55
N HIS A 32 7.45 4.28 -3.66
CA HIS A 32 7.12 3.77 -2.32
C HIS A 32 6.15 2.60 -2.39
N CYS A 33 5.02 2.74 -3.08
CA CYS A 33 4.01 1.69 -3.11
C CYS A 33 4.52 0.41 -3.78
N THR A 34 5.31 0.50 -4.85
CA THR A 34 5.88 -0.69 -5.51
C THR A 34 6.92 -1.38 -4.64
N SER A 35 7.73 -0.63 -3.89
CA SER A 35 8.65 -1.23 -2.92
C SER A 35 7.91 -1.96 -1.79
N GLU A 36 6.80 -1.40 -1.28
CA GLU A 36 5.96 -2.10 -0.29
C GLU A 36 5.29 -3.34 -0.90
N MET A 37 4.81 -3.27 -2.15
CA MET A 37 4.30 -4.44 -2.86
C MET A 37 5.34 -5.55 -2.95
N ILE A 38 6.56 -5.22 -3.37
CA ILE A 38 7.68 -6.16 -3.47
C ILE A 38 7.95 -6.79 -2.10
N PHE A 39 8.12 -5.96 -1.08
CA PHE A 39 8.38 -6.42 0.29
C PHE A 39 7.31 -7.37 0.81
N ILE A 40 6.04 -6.97 0.75
CA ILE A 40 4.92 -7.78 1.23
C ILE A 40 4.85 -9.10 0.46
N THR A 41 5.04 -9.09 -0.87
CA THR A 41 5.02 -10.33 -1.66
C THR A 41 6.14 -11.30 -1.28
N HIS A 42 7.36 -10.82 -1.02
CA HIS A 42 8.46 -11.68 -0.58
C HIS A 42 8.26 -12.22 0.84
N LEU A 43 7.47 -11.53 1.66
CA LEU A 43 7.11 -12.00 2.99
C LEU A 43 6.10 -13.16 2.93
N ILE A 44 5.10 -13.07 2.05
CA ILE A 44 3.95 -13.99 2.03
C ILE A 44 4.02 -15.12 0.98
N ALA A 45 4.96 -15.05 0.03
CA ALA A 45 5.09 -16.05 -1.03
C ALA A 45 6.50 -16.65 -1.05
N GLU A 46 6.56 -17.97 -1.21
CA GLU A 46 7.83 -18.72 -1.32
C GLU A 46 8.59 -18.34 -2.60
N GLU A 47 7.85 -18.26 -3.71
CA GLU A 47 8.36 -17.85 -5.02
C GLU A 47 7.60 -16.61 -5.50
N PRO A 48 7.95 -15.41 -4.99
CA PRO A 48 7.28 -14.19 -5.38
C PRO A 48 7.54 -13.88 -6.85
N GLU A 49 6.48 -13.66 -7.62
CA GLU A 49 6.59 -13.17 -8.99
C GLU A 49 7.31 -11.82 -8.99
N LYS A 50 8.25 -11.62 -9.93
CA LYS A 50 8.96 -10.34 -10.05
C LYS A 50 8.01 -9.26 -10.57
N LEU A 51 8.01 -8.09 -9.95
CA LEU A 51 7.30 -6.92 -10.46
C LEU A 51 8.02 -6.36 -11.70
N ALA A 52 7.83 -7.02 -12.84
CA ALA A 52 8.46 -6.71 -14.11
C ALA A 52 7.53 -7.06 -15.28
N GLY A 53 7.85 -6.57 -16.48
CA GLY A 53 7.14 -6.92 -17.71
C GLY A 53 5.63 -6.66 -17.63
N PRO A 54 4.77 -7.61 -18.04
CA PRO A 54 3.31 -7.43 -18.03
C PRO A 54 2.72 -7.08 -16.66
N LEU A 55 3.26 -7.63 -15.57
CA LEU A 55 2.77 -7.37 -14.21
C LEU A 55 3.03 -5.94 -13.76
N LEU A 56 4.19 -5.39 -14.13
CA LEU A 56 4.51 -3.98 -13.91
C LEU A 56 3.55 -3.07 -14.69
N ALA A 57 3.26 -3.41 -15.95
CA ALA A 57 2.33 -2.65 -16.79
C ALA A 57 0.90 -2.67 -16.23
N ASP A 58 0.40 -3.85 -15.83
CA ASP A 58 -0.92 -4.00 -15.19
C ASP A 58 -1.01 -3.23 -13.86
N THR A 59 0.04 -3.29 -13.05
CA THR A 59 0.13 -2.51 -11.80
C THR A 59 0.07 -1.02 -12.12
N TYR A 60 0.88 -0.54 -13.05
CA TYR A 60 0.91 0.87 -13.44
C TYR A 60 -0.44 1.36 -13.95
N VAL A 61 -1.09 0.61 -14.86
CA VAL A 61 -2.43 0.95 -15.35
C VAL A 61 -3.46 0.97 -14.23
N THR A 62 -3.41 0.02 -13.29
CA THR A 62 -4.32 -0.04 -12.14
C THR A 62 -4.19 1.18 -11.22
N LEU A 63 -2.97 1.70 -11.04
CA LEU A 63 -2.71 2.89 -10.25
C LEU A 63 -3.19 4.18 -10.96
N LEU A 64 -3.12 4.22 -12.29
CA LEU A 64 -3.57 5.37 -13.07
C LEU A 64 -5.10 5.43 -13.22
N LYS A 65 -5.71 4.27 -13.46
CA LYS A 65 -7.10 4.16 -13.89
C LYS A 65 -7.71 2.89 -13.30
N GLY A 66 -8.93 3.03 -12.79
CA GLY A 66 -9.66 1.91 -12.20
C GLY A 66 -10.59 2.40 -11.11
N ARG A 67 -11.41 1.48 -10.59
CA ARG A 67 -12.40 1.82 -9.56
C ARG A 67 -11.76 2.27 -8.24
N ASN A 68 -10.65 1.64 -7.85
CA ASN A 68 -9.92 2.00 -6.64
C ASN A 68 -9.23 3.37 -6.75
N ALA A 69 -8.54 3.64 -7.86
CA ALA A 69 -7.96 4.96 -8.13
C ALA A 69 -9.02 6.06 -8.23
N TRP A 70 -10.13 5.79 -8.92
CA TRP A 70 -11.28 6.69 -8.96
C TRP A 70 -11.83 6.98 -7.57
N TYR A 71 -11.98 5.95 -6.71
CA TYR A 71 -12.46 6.13 -5.34
C TYR A 71 -11.54 7.06 -4.53
N GLY A 72 -10.23 6.84 -4.58
CA GLY A 72 -9.24 7.72 -3.96
C GLY A 72 -9.32 9.17 -4.45
N GLN A 73 -9.51 9.38 -5.76
CA GLN A 73 -9.71 10.72 -6.33
C GLN A 73 -10.98 11.37 -5.79
N MET A 74 -12.11 10.66 -5.75
CA MET A 74 -13.38 11.24 -5.28
C MET A 74 -13.32 11.58 -3.79
N LEU A 75 -12.69 10.74 -2.96
CA LEU A 75 -12.43 11.06 -1.56
C LEU A 75 -11.58 12.32 -1.42
N ALA A 76 -10.50 12.44 -2.19
CA ALA A 76 -9.62 13.60 -2.16
C ALA A 76 -10.30 14.91 -2.63
N LYS A 77 -11.28 14.82 -3.51
CA LYS A 77 -12.10 15.97 -3.96
C LYS A 77 -13.23 16.31 -2.99
N GLY A 78 -13.53 15.46 -2.01
CA GLY A 78 -14.71 15.59 -1.15
C GLY A 78 -16.03 15.21 -1.82
N GLU A 79 -15.99 14.58 -2.99
CA GLU A 79 -17.16 14.11 -3.76
C GLU A 79 -17.73 12.79 -3.21
N LEU A 80 -16.91 12.04 -2.48
CA LEU A 80 -17.33 10.89 -1.68
C LEU A 80 -16.89 11.09 -0.23
N SER A 81 -17.64 10.50 0.70
CA SER A 81 -17.25 10.33 2.09
C SER A 81 -17.08 8.85 2.43
N LEU A 82 -16.28 8.55 3.46
CA LEU A 82 -16.09 7.18 3.95
C LEU A 82 -17.37 6.57 4.54
N ASP A 83 -18.34 7.40 4.93
CA ASP A 83 -19.65 6.96 5.45
C ASP A 83 -20.54 6.33 4.37
N MET A 84 -20.23 6.59 3.10
CA MET A 84 -20.91 5.95 1.97
C MET A 84 -20.51 4.48 1.79
N GLY A 85 -19.53 4.00 2.57
CA GLY A 85 -19.02 2.64 2.50
C GLY A 85 -18.13 2.39 1.28
N ASP A 86 -17.84 1.12 1.04
CA ASP A 86 -16.98 0.64 -0.05
C ASP A 86 -17.77 0.04 -1.23
N SER A 87 -19.10 0.03 -1.19
CA SER A 87 -19.95 -0.40 -2.30
C SER A 87 -20.70 0.80 -2.87
N ILE A 88 -20.20 1.32 -3.99
CA ILE A 88 -20.72 2.57 -4.57
C ILE A 88 -21.70 2.26 -5.70
N LYS A 89 -22.91 2.82 -5.62
CA LYS A 89 -23.96 2.66 -6.65
C LYS A 89 -23.41 3.06 -8.02
N GLY A 90 -23.53 2.17 -9.01
CA GLY A 90 -23.03 2.38 -10.38
C GLY A 90 -21.53 2.17 -10.57
N LYS A 91 -20.76 1.88 -9.51
CA LYS A 91 -19.33 1.49 -9.60
C LYS A 91 -19.05 0.10 -9.04
N GLY A 92 -19.86 -0.36 -8.08
CA GLY A 92 -19.72 -1.62 -7.38
C GLY A 92 -18.73 -1.53 -6.21
N MET A 93 -18.28 -2.70 -5.74
CA MET A 93 -17.38 -2.82 -4.60
C MET A 93 -15.96 -2.33 -4.90
N ILE A 94 -15.44 -1.48 -4.01
CA ILE A 94 -14.07 -0.96 -4.00
C ILE A 94 -13.21 -1.91 -3.18
N GLN A 95 -12.79 -3.00 -3.83
CA GLN A 95 -12.06 -4.11 -3.19
C GLN A 95 -10.77 -3.66 -2.48
N GLY A 96 -10.17 -2.53 -2.88
CA GLY A 96 -8.99 -1.98 -2.23
C GLY A 96 -9.24 -1.61 -0.77
N VAL A 97 -10.46 -1.19 -0.38
CA VAL A 97 -10.76 -0.80 1.01
C VAL A 97 -10.65 -2.01 1.94
N SER A 98 -11.37 -3.10 1.65
CA SER A 98 -11.29 -4.30 2.49
C SER A 98 -9.89 -4.93 2.48
N ALA A 99 -9.16 -4.82 1.35
CA ALA A 99 -7.78 -5.29 1.26
C ALA A 99 -6.81 -4.49 2.14
N VAL A 100 -7.01 -3.18 2.34
CA VAL A 100 -6.19 -2.37 3.26
C VAL A 100 -6.21 -2.97 4.66
N GLY A 101 -7.41 -3.19 5.20
CA GLY A 101 -7.58 -3.76 6.54
C GLY A 101 -6.95 -5.15 6.65
N ALA A 102 -7.20 -6.02 5.67
CA ALA A 102 -6.65 -7.38 5.68
C ALA A 102 -5.11 -7.41 5.63
N PHE A 103 -4.48 -6.59 4.79
CA PHE A 103 -3.00 -6.52 4.74
C PHE A 103 -2.42 -5.85 5.99
N TYR A 104 -3.06 -4.80 6.50
CA TYR A 104 -2.61 -4.15 7.73
C TYR A 104 -2.65 -5.12 8.91
N GLU A 105 -3.75 -5.84 9.10
CA GLU A 105 -3.91 -6.84 10.16
C GLU A 105 -2.88 -7.96 10.03
N LEU A 106 -2.74 -8.53 8.82
CA LEU A 106 -1.78 -9.59 8.54
C LEU A 106 -0.36 -9.18 8.92
N LEU A 107 0.08 -7.99 8.51
CA LEU A 107 1.44 -7.50 8.75
C LEU A 107 1.67 -6.97 10.16
N SER A 108 0.61 -6.88 10.98
CA SER A 108 0.64 -6.43 12.38
C SER A 108 0.66 -7.58 13.38
N GLN A 109 0.60 -8.85 12.95
CA GLN A 109 0.60 -9.98 13.86
C GLN A 109 1.89 -10.03 14.70
N THR A 110 1.75 -10.22 16.02
CA THR A 110 2.88 -10.20 16.98
C THR A 110 3.90 -11.33 16.77
N SER A 111 3.47 -12.42 16.13
CA SER A 111 4.33 -13.54 15.72
C SER A 111 5.27 -13.18 14.57
N LEU A 112 5.08 -12.02 13.94
CA LEU A 112 5.87 -11.57 12.80
C LEU A 112 6.79 -10.46 13.22
N ASN A 113 8.08 -10.69 13.00
CA ASN A 113 9.06 -9.64 13.11
C ASN A 113 10.07 -9.79 11.98
N VAL A 114 10.52 -8.64 11.51
CA VAL A 114 11.61 -8.48 10.53
C VAL A 114 12.63 -7.53 11.14
N LEU A 115 13.89 -7.64 10.74
CA LEU A 115 14.93 -6.74 11.23
C LEU A 115 14.80 -5.40 10.50
N HIS A 116 14.73 -4.30 11.26
CA HIS A 116 14.76 -2.96 10.69
C HIS A 116 16.12 -2.70 10.00
N PRO A 117 16.16 -2.07 8.81
CA PRO A 117 17.41 -1.91 8.05
C PRO A 117 18.47 -1.08 8.79
N ASP A 118 18.06 -0.04 9.53
CA ASP A 118 19.02 0.87 10.17
C ASP A 118 19.61 0.36 11.48
N ASP A 119 18.80 -0.24 12.35
CA ASP A 119 19.19 -0.58 13.72
C ASP A 119 19.10 -2.07 14.05
N ASN A 120 18.74 -2.90 13.07
CA ASN A 120 18.54 -4.35 13.22
C ASN A 120 17.60 -4.75 14.35
N LYS A 121 16.70 -3.86 14.80
CA LYS A 121 15.71 -4.24 15.81
C LYS A 121 14.56 -5.02 15.17
N PRO A 122 14.00 -6.03 15.88
CA PRO A 122 12.78 -6.68 15.45
C PRO A 122 11.62 -5.68 15.44
N VAL A 123 10.98 -5.53 14.29
CA VAL A 123 9.78 -4.70 14.11
C VAL A 123 8.70 -5.49 13.38
N ALA A 124 7.43 -5.14 13.61
CA ALA A 124 6.33 -5.68 12.82
C ALA A 124 6.51 -5.27 11.35
N PRO A 125 6.27 -6.17 10.37
CA PRO A 125 6.41 -5.85 8.95
C PRO A 125 5.65 -4.58 8.50
N VAL A 126 4.50 -4.30 9.12
CA VAL A 126 3.70 -3.11 8.82
C VAL A 126 4.42 -1.79 9.11
N GLU A 127 5.40 -1.78 10.03
CA GLU A 127 6.21 -0.59 10.34
C GLU A 127 7.11 -0.20 9.16
N LEU A 128 7.42 -1.16 8.28
CA LEU A 128 8.17 -0.91 7.04
C LEU A 128 7.23 -0.58 5.87
N CYS A 129 5.92 -0.50 6.08
CA CYS A 129 4.91 -0.19 5.06
C CYS A 129 4.11 1.09 5.41
N PRO A 130 4.77 2.26 5.43
CA PRO A 130 4.14 3.51 5.85
C PRO A 130 2.96 3.95 4.96
N ILE A 131 2.97 3.64 3.66
CA ILE A 131 1.83 3.95 2.77
C ILE A 131 0.63 3.09 3.16
N LEU A 132 0.80 1.77 3.32
CA LEU A 132 -0.25 0.90 3.81
C LEU A 132 -0.78 1.35 5.19
N LYS A 133 0.12 1.67 6.13
CA LYS A 133 -0.24 2.15 7.48
C LYS A 133 -1.02 3.47 7.43
N THR A 134 -0.67 4.37 6.51
CA THR A 134 -1.40 5.62 6.30
C THR A 134 -2.78 5.36 5.69
N LEU A 135 -2.88 4.46 4.72
CA LEU A 135 -4.16 4.06 4.12
C LEU A 135 -5.09 3.38 5.14
N ASP A 136 -4.57 2.57 6.06
CA ASP A 136 -5.33 1.99 7.18
C ASP A 136 -5.91 3.08 8.09
N LYS A 137 -5.07 4.05 8.49
CA LYS A 137 -5.51 5.18 9.31
C LYS A 137 -6.57 6.05 8.64
N ILE A 138 -6.49 6.22 7.31
CA ILE A 138 -7.48 6.98 6.54
C ILE A 138 -8.78 6.19 6.38
N LEU A 139 -8.69 4.96 5.86
CA LEU A 139 -9.84 4.24 5.32
C LEU A 139 -10.54 3.35 6.34
N ILE A 140 -9.78 2.74 7.25
CA ILE A 140 -10.27 1.73 8.20
C ILE A 140 -10.51 2.37 9.56
N LYS A 141 -9.47 2.96 10.16
CA LYS A 141 -9.55 3.57 11.48
C LYS A 141 -10.16 4.97 11.47
N ARG A 142 -10.11 5.66 10.32
CA ARG A 142 -10.64 7.01 10.11
C ARG A 142 -10.06 8.04 11.08
N GLU A 143 -8.80 7.85 11.47
CA GLU A 143 -8.08 8.68 12.46
C GLU A 143 -7.50 9.95 11.84
N VAL A 144 -7.21 9.91 10.54
CA VAL A 144 -6.57 11.00 9.81
C VAL A 144 -7.28 11.28 8.50
N SER A 145 -7.17 12.51 8.01
CA SER A 145 -7.77 12.90 6.73
C SER A 145 -6.97 12.36 5.55
N VAL A 146 -7.57 12.40 4.35
CA VAL A 146 -6.93 12.00 3.09
C VAL A 146 -5.62 12.74 2.81
N GLN A 147 -5.44 13.96 3.34
CA GLN A 147 -4.21 14.75 3.21
C GLN A 147 -3.01 14.10 3.88
N ALA A 148 -3.21 13.19 4.85
CA ALA A 148 -2.13 12.45 5.51
C ALA A 148 -1.30 11.64 4.51
N ILE A 149 -1.85 11.25 3.36
CA ILE A 149 -1.08 10.56 2.32
C ILE A 149 0.08 11.42 1.79
N LEU A 150 -0.10 12.74 1.69
CA LEU A 150 0.97 13.65 1.27
C LEU A 150 1.99 13.90 2.37
N GLN A 151 1.56 13.84 3.63
CA GLN A 151 2.47 13.93 4.77
C GLN A 151 3.38 12.71 4.82
N ALA A 152 2.83 11.51 4.59
CA ALA A 152 3.62 10.29 4.48
C ALA A 152 4.69 10.42 3.37
N LEU A 153 4.35 10.94 2.19
CA LEU A 153 5.34 11.12 1.12
C LEU A 153 6.41 12.19 1.39
N ARG A 154 6.20 13.04 2.40
CA ARG A 154 7.15 14.10 2.80
C ARG A 154 7.96 13.72 4.05
N ASP A 155 7.70 12.55 4.62
CA ASP A 155 8.41 12.08 5.80
C ASP A 155 9.86 11.74 5.42
N GLU A 156 10.78 12.61 5.79
CA GLU A 156 12.22 12.45 5.53
C GLU A 156 12.84 11.29 6.32
N THR A 157 12.12 10.77 7.32
CA THR A 157 12.55 9.59 8.09
C THR A 157 12.07 8.28 7.48
N MET A 158 11.34 8.33 6.36
CA MET A 158 10.87 7.15 5.68
C MET A 158 12.01 6.42 4.96
N ASN A 159 12.15 5.12 5.23
CA ASN A 159 13.15 4.26 4.57
C ASN A 159 13.06 4.38 3.04
N ASP A 160 14.22 4.47 2.42
CA ASP A 160 14.35 4.55 0.97
C ASP A 160 13.68 3.31 0.33
N PRO A 161 12.83 3.48 -0.71
CA PRO A 161 12.26 2.35 -1.45
C PRO A 161 13.29 1.28 -1.85
N ARG A 162 14.52 1.68 -2.14
CA ARG A 162 15.64 0.79 -2.46
C ARG A 162 15.97 -0.16 -1.32
N GLU A 163 16.11 0.35 -0.10
CA GLU A 163 16.46 -0.48 1.08
C GLU A 163 15.40 -1.55 1.30
N ARG A 164 14.12 -1.17 1.17
CA ARG A 164 13.00 -2.11 1.28
C ARG A 164 13.06 -3.21 0.21
N ILE A 165 13.49 -2.90 -1.01
CA ILE A 165 13.68 -3.87 -2.10
C ILE A 165 14.89 -4.79 -1.81
N GLU A 166 16.00 -4.23 -1.33
CA GLU A 166 17.20 -4.99 -0.99
C GLU A 166 16.93 -5.98 0.17
N MET A 167 16.16 -5.55 1.18
CA MET A 167 15.67 -6.42 2.26
C MET A 167 14.87 -7.60 1.72
N ALA A 168 13.94 -7.35 0.78
CA ALA A 168 13.12 -8.40 0.19
C ALA A 168 13.96 -9.45 -0.57
N GLN A 169 15.12 -9.04 -1.12
CA GLN A 169 15.96 -9.89 -1.97
C GLN A 169 17.05 -10.67 -1.21
N SER A 170 17.41 -10.29 0.02
CA SER A 170 18.59 -10.82 0.74
C SER A 170 18.42 -12.20 1.42
N ARG A 171 17.35 -12.96 1.09
CA ARG A 171 17.06 -14.37 1.47
C ARG A 171 16.84 -14.65 2.97
N ALA A 172 15.57 -14.63 3.40
CA ALA A 172 14.90 -15.53 4.35
C ALA A 172 13.52 -14.94 4.80
N PHE A 173 12.79 -14.34 3.88
CA PHE A 173 11.58 -13.57 4.23
C PHE A 173 10.27 -14.36 4.15
N TYR A 174 10.24 -15.52 3.49
CA TYR A 174 9.02 -16.29 3.40
C TYR A 174 8.58 -16.82 4.78
N ARG A 175 7.40 -16.39 5.22
CA ARG A 175 6.78 -16.81 6.49
C ARG A 175 5.43 -17.49 6.19
N PRO A 176 5.42 -18.80 5.87
CA PRO A 176 4.18 -19.52 5.54
C PRO A 176 3.14 -19.51 6.68
N SER A 177 3.59 -19.34 7.93
CA SER A 177 2.73 -19.18 9.10
C SER A 177 1.72 -18.02 8.99
N LEU A 178 1.94 -17.09 8.06
CA LEU A 178 1.02 -16.00 7.71
C LEU A 178 -0.29 -16.47 7.08
N LEU A 179 -0.26 -17.60 6.37
CA LEU A 179 -1.41 -18.14 5.66
C LEU A 179 -2.12 -19.24 6.46
N SER A 180 -1.49 -19.70 7.55
CA SER A 180 -2.11 -20.54 8.55
C SER A 180 -3.11 -19.70 9.35
N LYS A 181 -4.40 -20.03 9.27
CA LYS A 181 -5.36 -19.48 10.25
C LYS A 181 -4.98 -19.96 11.66
N PRO A 182 -5.25 -19.17 12.72
CA PRO A 182 -5.20 -19.68 14.09
C PRO A 182 -6.10 -20.90 14.28
#